data_AF-A0A7C7UPJ7-F1
#
_entry.id   AF-A0A7C7UPJ7-F1
#
_cell.length_a   1.000
_cell.length_b   1.000
_cell.length_c   1.000
_cell.angle_alpha   90.00
_cell.angle_beta   90.00
_cell.angle_gamma   90.00
#
_symmetry.space_group_name_H-M   'P 1'
#
loop_
_entity.id
_entity.type
_entity.pdbx_description
1 polymer ?
#
loop_
_entity_poly.entity_id
_entity_poly.type
_entity_poly.pdbx_seq_one_letter_code
_entity_poly.pdbx_strand_id
1 'polypeptide(L)' 'LTSVSQPIYEIGVTICRMLIQLLRGEELTERQVLWQPTLIVRASSGPPRPGMGRR' A
#
# COMPACT_ATOMS: atom_id res chain seq x y z
N LEU A 1 -1.63 -7.33 15.94
CA LEU A 1 -2.76 -6.78 15.18
C LEU A 1 -2.77 -7.32 13.75
N THR A 2 -3.84 -7.95 13.30
CA THR A 2 -4.13 -8.20 11.88
C THR A 2 -4.45 -6.88 11.23
N SER A 3 -3.78 -6.57 10.12
CA SER A 3 -3.86 -5.25 9.50
C SER A 3 -3.63 -5.34 7.99
N VAL A 4 -4.10 -4.32 7.27
CA VAL A 4 -3.69 -4.09 5.89
C VAL A 4 -2.39 -3.28 5.93
N SER A 5 -1.29 -3.89 5.50
CA SER A 5 -0.02 -3.23 5.35
C SER A 5 0.02 -2.50 4.02
N GLN A 6 0.33 -1.21 4.10
CA GLN A 6 0.60 -0.36 2.94
C GLN A 6 2.11 -0.12 2.86
N PRO A 7 2.71 -0.11 1.67
CA PRO A 7 4.15 0.15 1.46
C PRO A 7 4.45 1.66 1.61
N ILE A 8 4.16 2.22 2.79
CA ILE A 8 4.18 3.68 3.01
C ILE A 8 5.58 4.29 2.90
N TYR A 9 6.63 3.50 3.19
CA TYR A 9 8.00 3.96 3.09
C TYR A 9 8.41 4.12 1.63
N GLU A 10 8.12 3.11 0.80
CA GLU A 10 8.36 3.13 -0.63
C GLU A 10 7.55 4.23 -1.33
N ILE A 11 6.29 4.42 -0.92
CA ILE A 11 5.46 5.52 -1.39
C ILE A 11 6.13 6.87 -1.07
N GLY A 12 6.56 7.07 0.17
CA GLY A 12 7.22 8.32 0.59
C GLY A 12 8.51 8.60 -0.20
N VAL A 13 9.40 7.61 -0.30
CA VAL A 13 10.64 7.73 -1.09
C VAL A 13 10.35 8.07 -2.54
N THR A 14 9.35 7.41 -3.14
CA THR A 14 8.95 7.63 -4.53
C THR A 14 8.42 9.04 -4.75
N ILE A 15 7.52 9.52 -3.89
CA ILE A 15 6.96 10.87 -3.99
C ILE A 15 8.04 11.93 -3.82
N CYS A 16 8.94 11.78 -2.84
CA CYS A 16 10.06 12.71 -2.66
C CYS A 16 10.95 12.76 -3.90
N ARG A 17 11.24 11.61 -4.52
CA ARG A 17 12.02 11.56 -5.76
C ARG A 17 11.30 12.27 -6.91
N MET A 18 10.01 11.99 -7.11
CA MET A 18 9.21 12.65 -8.15
C MET A 18 9.16 14.17 -7.96
N LEU A 19 9.02 14.63 -6.71
CA LEU A 19 9.06 16.06 -6.40
C LEU A 19 10.41 16.69 -6.77
N ILE A 20 11.52 16.03 -6.45
CA ILE A 20 12.86 16.53 -6.81
C ILE A 20 13.01 16.64 -8.33
N GLN A 21 12.50 15.67 -9.10
CA GLN A 21 12.51 15.73 -10.56
C GLN A 21 11.74 16.94 -11.08
N LEU A 22 10.52 17.16 -10.57
CA LEU A 22 9.73 18.35 -10.92
C LEU A 22 10.45 19.66 -10.59
N LEU A 23 11.09 19.75 -9.42
CA LEU A 23 11.85 20.94 -9.01
C LEU A 23 13.06 21.21 -9.92
N ARG A 24 13.60 20.18 -10.58
CA ARG A 24 14.70 20.30 -11.55
C ARG A 24 14.21 20.61 -12.97
N GLY A 25 12.90 20.70 -13.19
CA GLY A 25 12.32 20.85 -14.52
C GLY A 25 12.35 19.57 -15.36
N GLU A 26 12.54 18.42 -14.73
CA GLU A 26 12.45 17.11 -15.39
C GLU A 26 10.98 16.72 -15.56
N GLU A 27 10.65 16.05 -16.67
CA GLU A 27 9.29 15.53 -16.90
C GLU A 27 9.07 14.22 -16.13
N LEU A 28 7.89 14.08 -15.52
CA LEU A 28 7.46 12.84 -14.90
C LEU A 28 6.78 11.95 -15.94
N THR A 29 7.39 10.81 -16.23
CA THR A 29 6.85 9.81 -17.17
C THR A 29 5.55 9.18 -16.68
N GLU A 30 5.38 9.08 -15.35
CA GLU A 30 4.19 8.54 -14.72
C GLU A 30 3.79 9.42 -13.54
N ARG A 31 2.62 10.07 -13.63
CA ARG A 31 2.14 11.03 -12.62
C ARG A 31 1.25 10.38 -11.54
N GLN A 32 0.85 9.14 -11.77
CA GLN A 32 0.00 8.38 -10.87
C GLN A 32 0.50 6.94 -10.80
N VAL A 33 0.78 6.47 -9.58
CA VAL A 33 1.25 5.10 -9.32
C VAL A 33 0.27 4.43 -8.37
N LEU A 34 -0.24 3.25 -8.75
CA LEU A 34 -1.12 2.45 -7.90
C LEU A 34 -0.31 1.40 -7.13
N TRP A 35 -0.34 1.47 -5.81
CA TRP A 35 0.35 0.52 -4.93
C TRP A 35 -0.61 -0.53 -4.39
N GLN A 36 -0.17 -1.79 -4.39
CA GLN A 36 -0.99 -2.89 -3.88
C GLN A 36 -0.83 -3.03 -2.36
N PRO A 37 -1.94 -3.01 -1.58
CA PRO A 37 -1.90 -3.36 -0.17
C PRO A 37 -1.64 -4.85 0.03
N THR A 38 -1.14 -5.22 1.21
CA THR A 38 -1.01 -6.62 1.63
C THR A 38 -1.76 -6.88 2.93
N LEU A 39 -2.59 -7.93 2.98
CA LEU A 39 -3.21 -8.38 4.23
C LEU A 39 -2.19 -9.12 5.09
N ILE A 40 -1.96 -8.64 6.31
CA ILE A 40 -1.09 -9.28 7.30
C ILE A 40 -1.95 -9.87 8.41
N VAL A 41 -2.08 -11.19 8.43
CA VAL A 41 -2.88 -11.93 9.42
C VAL A 41 -2.05 -12.17 10.68
N ARG A 42 -2.61 -11.83 11.86
CA ARG A 42 -2.02 -12.08 13.20
C ARG A 42 -3.11 -12.56 14.17
N ALA A 43 -2.74 -12.82 15.42
CA ALA A 43 -3.66 -13.35 16.44
C ALA A 43 -4.70 -12.35 17.00
N SER A 44 -4.93 -11.20 16.36
CA SER A 44 -5.91 -10.21 16.84
C SER A 44 -7.24 -10.25 16.07
N SER A 45 -7.48 -11.29 15.28
CA SER A 45 -8.75 -11.55 14.61
C SER A 45 -9.22 -12.94 15.00
N GLY A 46 -10.52 -13.09 15.24
CA GLY A 46 -11.12 -14.39 15.56
C GLY A 46 -11.33 -15.26 14.32
N PRO A 47 -11.55 -16.57 14.50
CA PRO A 47 -11.93 -17.45 13.41
C PRO A 47 -13.26 -17.01 12.78
N PRO A 48 -13.51 -17.34 11.50
CA PRO A 48 -14.82 -17.15 10.89
C PRO A 48 -15.91 -17.85 11.70
N ARG A 49 -17.13 -17.30 11.71
CA ARG A 49 -18.27 -17.97 12.35
C ARG A 49 -18.55 -19.32 11.66
N PRO A 50 -18.67 -20.43 12.40
CA PRO A 50 -19.07 -21.72 11.82
C PRO A 50 -20.39 -21.61 11.07
N GLY A 51 -20.47 -22.19 9.86
CA GLY A 51 -21.66 -22.09 9.00
C GLY A 51 -21.71 -20.84 8.09
N MET A 52 -20.75 -19.91 8.24
CA MET A 52 -20.59 -18.75 7.36
C MET A 52 -19.38 -18.92 6.42
N GLY A 53 -19.28 -20.09 5.79
CA GLY A 53 -18.46 -20.28 4.59
C GLY A 53 -19.39 -20.28 3.38
N ARG A 54 -19.26 -19.32 2.47
CA ARG A 54 -20.03 -19.33 1.21
C ARG A 54 -19.23 -20.03 0.11
N ARG A 55 -19.96 -20.89 -0.60
CA ARG A 55 -19.86 -21.25 -2.03
C ARG A 55 -18.76 -20.57 -2.84
#